data_AF-A0A1G5HFD3-F1
#
_entry.id   AF-A0A1G5HFD3-F1
#
_cell.length_a   1.000
_cell.length_b   1.000
_cell.length_c   1.000
_cell.angle_alpha   90.00
_cell.angle_beta   90.00
_cell.angle_gamma   90.00
#
_symmetry.space_group_name_H-M   'P 1'
#
loop_
_entity.id
_entity.type
_entity.pdbx_description
1 polymer ?
#
loop_
_entity_poly.entity_id
_entity_poly.type
_entity_poly.pdbx_seq_one_letter_code
_entity_poly.pdbx_strand_id
1 'polypeptide(L)'
;MQKKTGGRTAHDATADISALEAEVRGAVAKGDNVQQTVRDLTVKVLSTQNRDLESLRRIMTAVMQGVHDGAQQKLQHTSAHTQTALTPIRDAVAGLDAALAQFAEASKLALEEAAGRAQKFSNEELTRARGELESVENLFLETVQASASTAQKVVSETLHDLVAHAKHNGTAVGSQLKDTLATFNHEITSAGQTRLEAGLQLTHAITDLMRQVAAGLLTGIAERVKPDDKAKKPG
;
A
#
# COMPACT_ATOMS: atom_id res chain seq x y z
N MET A 1 -39.20 -9.33 -8.63
CA MET A 1 -38.03 -9.96 -8.00
C MET A 1 -36.85 -8.99 -8.08
N GLN A 2 -36.61 -8.20 -7.02
CA GLN A 2 -35.47 -7.28 -6.95
C GLN A 2 -34.30 -8.01 -6.27
N LYS A 3 -33.21 -8.26 -7.00
CA LYS A 3 -31.99 -8.88 -6.47
C LYS A 3 -31.19 -7.84 -5.70
N LYS A 4 -30.99 -8.09 -4.40
CA LYS A 4 -29.93 -7.54 -3.55
C LYS A 4 -28.57 -7.72 -4.24
N THR A 5 -27.95 -6.65 -4.73
CA THR A 5 -26.54 -6.64 -5.17
C THR A 5 -25.60 -5.92 -4.22
N GLY A 6 -26.10 -5.24 -3.18
CA GLY A 6 -25.27 -4.49 -2.22
C GLY A 6 -24.54 -5.33 -1.15
N GLY A 7 -24.78 -6.64 -1.06
CA GLY A 7 -24.20 -7.48 0.01
C GLY A 7 -22.87 -8.15 -0.32
N ARG A 8 -22.48 -8.23 -1.60
CA ARG A 8 -21.36 -9.06 -2.04
C ARG A 8 -20.01 -8.33 -2.00
N THR A 9 -20.00 -7.01 -2.19
CA THR A 9 -18.77 -6.19 -2.22
C THR A 9 -18.19 -5.93 -0.84
N ALA A 10 -19.03 -5.67 0.17
CA ALA A 10 -18.58 -5.46 1.55
C ALA A 10 -18.05 -6.75 2.22
N HIS A 11 -18.61 -7.90 1.84
CA HIS A 11 -18.17 -9.20 2.34
C HIS A 11 -16.80 -9.59 1.76
N ASP A 12 -16.59 -9.34 0.47
CA ASP A 12 -15.31 -9.57 -0.22
C ASP A 12 -14.20 -8.65 0.32
N ALA A 13 -14.53 -7.37 0.54
CA ALA A 13 -13.59 -6.40 1.12
C ALA A 13 -13.12 -6.78 2.53
N THR A 14 -14.05 -7.24 3.37
CA THR A 14 -13.70 -7.71 4.71
C THR A 14 -12.82 -8.96 4.65
N ALA A 15 -13.13 -9.90 3.74
CA ALA A 15 -12.35 -11.11 3.55
C ALA A 15 -10.92 -10.81 3.06
N ASP A 16 -10.75 -9.89 2.11
CA ASP A 16 -9.45 -9.44 1.61
C ASP A 16 -8.58 -8.81 2.72
N ILE A 17 -9.18 -7.96 3.56
CA ILE A 17 -8.47 -7.28 4.65
C ILE A 17 -8.05 -8.27 5.74
N SER A 18 -8.91 -9.23 6.10
CA SER A 18 -8.55 -10.28 7.05
C SER A 18 -7.48 -11.23 6.49
N ALA A 19 -7.52 -11.53 5.18
CA ALA A 19 -6.48 -12.31 4.53
C ALA A 19 -5.14 -11.57 4.53
N LEU A 20 -5.14 -10.26 4.24
CA LEU A 20 -3.96 -9.40 4.31
C LEU A 20 -3.30 -9.45 5.68
N GLU A 21 -4.07 -9.27 6.75
CA GLU A 21 -3.58 -9.34 8.13
C GLU A 21 -2.89 -10.70 8.41
N ALA A 22 -3.54 -11.81 8.05
CA ALA A 22 -3.02 -13.14 8.28
C ALA A 22 -1.75 -13.45 7.46
N GLU A 23 -1.71 -13.01 6.21
CA GLU A 23 -0.54 -13.19 5.33
C GLU A 23 0.65 -12.35 5.80
N VAL A 24 0.42 -11.10 6.22
CA VAL A 24 1.45 -10.24 6.82
C VAL A 24 1.98 -10.85 8.12
N ARG A 25 1.09 -11.34 8.99
CA ARG A 25 1.46 -12.08 10.21
C ARG A 25 2.42 -13.23 9.89
N GLY A 26 2.06 -14.05 8.90
CA GLY A 26 2.88 -15.17 8.45
C GLY A 26 4.23 -14.73 7.89
N ALA A 27 4.28 -13.66 7.10
CA ALA A 27 5.51 -13.12 6.54
C ALA A 27 6.47 -12.64 7.64
N VAL A 28 5.97 -11.86 8.60
CA VAL A 28 6.76 -11.33 9.72
C VAL A 28 7.26 -12.44 10.64
N ALA A 29 6.41 -13.42 10.94
CA ALA A 29 6.76 -14.57 11.78
C ALA A 29 7.89 -15.41 11.16
N LYS A 30 7.83 -15.67 9.84
CA LYS A 30 8.91 -16.36 9.10
C LYS A 30 10.18 -15.50 9.04
N GLY A 31 10.03 -14.24 8.62
CA GLY A 31 11.12 -13.27 8.54
C GLY A 31 11.86 -13.21 7.20
N ASP A 32 11.43 -13.97 6.20
CA ASP A 32 12.07 -13.98 4.88
C ASP A 32 11.42 -12.97 3.94
N ASN A 33 12.22 -12.09 3.33
CA ASN A 33 11.76 -11.10 2.33
C ASN A 33 10.54 -10.29 2.78
N VAL A 34 10.49 -9.92 4.06
CA VAL A 34 9.28 -9.34 4.69
C VAL A 34 8.89 -8.03 4.02
N GLN A 35 9.85 -7.14 3.75
CA GLN A 35 9.60 -5.86 3.10
C GLN A 35 8.90 -6.04 1.74
N GLN A 36 9.47 -6.91 0.90
CA GLN A 36 8.95 -7.21 -0.42
C GLN A 36 7.56 -7.84 -0.34
N THR A 37 7.37 -8.80 0.57
CA THR A 37 6.10 -9.51 0.73
C THR A 37 5.00 -8.56 1.19
N VAL A 38 5.25 -7.77 2.24
CA VAL A 38 4.27 -6.80 2.77
C VAL A 38 3.91 -5.75 1.72
N ARG A 39 4.89 -5.28 0.94
CA ARG A 39 4.63 -4.36 -0.17
C ARG A 39 3.67 -4.98 -1.18
N ASP A 40 3.97 -6.17 -1.67
CA ASP A 40 3.22 -6.81 -2.75
C ASP A 40 1.78 -7.16 -2.31
N LEU A 41 1.62 -7.63 -1.08
CA LEU A 41 0.30 -7.89 -0.48
C LEU A 41 -0.53 -6.62 -0.35
N THR A 42 0.08 -5.53 0.12
CA THR A 42 -0.59 -4.25 0.27
C THR A 42 -1.01 -3.68 -1.08
N VAL A 43 -0.12 -3.71 -2.09
CA VAL A 43 -0.42 -3.30 -3.47
C VAL A 43 -1.57 -4.11 -4.05
N LYS A 44 -1.59 -5.43 -3.84
CA LYS A 44 -2.67 -6.31 -4.29
C LYS A 44 -4.01 -5.87 -3.72
N VAL A 45 -4.11 -5.66 -2.41
CA VAL A 45 -5.37 -5.22 -1.79
C VAL A 45 -5.75 -3.81 -2.22
N LEU A 46 -4.79 -2.90 -2.32
CA LEU A 46 -5.04 -1.57 -2.87
C LEU A 46 -5.60 -1.64 -4.30
N SER A 47 -5.21 -2.64 -5.11
CA SER A 47 -5.71 -2.81 -6.48
C SER A 47 -7.16 -3.30 -6.59
N THR A 48 -7.74 -3.86 -5.52
CA THR A 48 -9.10 -4.41 -5.51
C THR A 48 -10.08 -3.60 -4.66
N GLN A 49 -9.57 -2.83 -3.70
CA GLN A 49 -10.39 -2.05 -2.75
C GLN A 49 -10.65 -0.63 -3.24
N ASN A 50 -11.66 0.01 -2.63
CA ASN A 50 -11.86 1.44 -2.81
C ASN A 50 -10.66 2.21 -2.27
N ARG A 51 -10.38 3.38 -2.86
CA ARG A 51 -9.16 4.16 -2.59
C ARG A 51 -9.40 5.40 -1.75
N ASP A 52 -10.60 5.51 -1.18
CA ASP A 52 -10.90 6.53 -0.20
C ASP A 52 -10.01 6.38 1.05
N LEU A 53 -9.89 7.49 1.79
CA LEU A 53 -9.03 7.57 2.97
C LEU A 53 -9.42 6.56 4.06
N GLU A 54 -10.70 6.18 4.15
CA GLU A 54 -11.17 5.21 5.12
C GLU A 54 -10.67 3.80 4.80
N SER A 55 -10.73 3.41 3.53
CA SER A 55 -10.25 2.13 3.03
C SER A 55 -8.73 2.02 3.19
N LEU A 56 -7.98 3.10 2.89
CA LEU A 56 -6.54 3.18 3.17
C LEU A 56 -6.23 2.97 4.65
N ARG A 57 -6.99 3.61 5.55
CA ARG A 57 -6.84 3.42 7.01
C ARG A 57 -7.05 1.97 7.41
N ARG A 58 -8.10 1.32 6.90
CA ARG A 58 -8.39 -0.09 7.22
C ARG A 58 -7.27 -1.02 6.75
N ILE A 59 -6.74 -0.80 5.54
CA ILE A 59 -5.62 -1.57 4.98
C ILE A 59 -4.37 -1.39 5.84
N MET A 60 -3.95 -0.16 6.13
CA MET A 60 -2.77 0.10 6.97
C MET A 60 -2.92 -0.50 8.37
N THR A 61 -4.12 -0.40 8.96
CA THR A 61 -4.42 -0.98 10.27
C THR A 61 -4.27 -2.50 10.25
N ALA A 62 -4.81 -3.17 9.23
CA ALA A 62 -4.70 -4.62 9.09
C ALA A 62 -3.26 -5.09 8.85
N VAL A 63 -2.48 -4.36 8.04
CA VAL A 63 -1.05 -4.65 7.88
C VAL A 63 -0.35 -4.54 9.23
N MET A 64 -0.53 -3.45 9.97
CA MET A 64 0.13 -3.25 11.25
C MET A 64 -0.34 -4.24 12.34
N GLN A 65 -1.59 -4.69 12.30
CA GLN A 65 -2.08 -5.77 13.16
C GLN A 65 -1.39 -7.10 12.83
N GLY A 66 -1.23 -7.42 11.55
CA GLY A 66 -0.44 -8.56 11.10
C GLY A 66 1.01 -8.47 11.56
N VAL A 67 1.63 -7.29 11.46
CA VAL A 67 2.99 -7.03 11.96
C VAL A 67 3.09 -7.27 13.47
N HIS A 68 2.15 -6.73 14.23
CA HIS A 68 2.08 -6.90 15.67
C HIS A 68 2.02 -8.39 16.05
N ASP A 69 1.07 -9.12 15.48
CA ASP A 69 0.86 -10.53 15.84
C ASP A 69 2.02 -11.42 15.38
N GLY A 70 2.56 -11.14 14.19
CA GLY A 70 3.71 -11.87 13.64
C GLY A 70 4.98 -11.64 14.47
N ALA A 71 5.17 -10.40 14.95
CA ALA A 71 6.25 -10.05 15.87
C ALA A 71 6.12 -10.78 17.21
N GLN A 72 4.91 -10.82 17.78
CA GLN A 72 4.64 -11.56 19.02
C GLN A 72 4.98 -13.05 18.86
N GLN A 73 4.52 -13.67 17.79
CA GLN A 73 4.82 -15.07 17.50
C GLN A 73 6.34 -15.29 17.37
N LYS A 74 7.05 -14.43 16.63
CA LYS A 74 8.49 -14.57 16.43
C LYS A 74 9.28 -14.43 17.73
N LEU A 75 8.89 -13.48 18.59
CA LEU A 75 9.55 -13.22 19.87
C LEU A 75 9.33 -14.34 20.89
N GLN A 76 8.22 -15.08 20.81
CA GLN A 76 7.99 -16.27 21.65
C GLN A 76 8.90 -17.44 21.30
N HIS A 77 9.28 -17.57 20.03
CA HIS A 77 10.07 -18.71 19.53
C HIS A 77 11.58 -18.43 19.42
N THR A 78 12.01 -17.18 19.60
CA THR A 78 13.41 -16.78 19.42
C THR A 78 14.08 -16.47 20.76
N SER A 79 14.98 -17.35 21.20
CA SER A 79 15.75 -17.20 22.45
C SER A 79 17.09 -16.45 22.30
N ALA A 80 17.43 -15.95 21.10
CA ALA A 80 18.70 -15.27 20.83
C ALA A 80 18.52 -13.96 20.05
N HIS A 81 19.27 -12.93 20.47
CA HIS A 81 19.48 -11.62 19.82
C HIS A 81 18.20 -10.88 19.38
N THR A 82 17.60 -10.18 20.34
CA THR A 82 16.44 -9.28 20.18
C THR A 82 16.52 -8.43 18.92
N GLN A 83 17.69 -7.92 18.55
CA GLN A 83 17.84 -7.05 17.37
C GLN A 83 17.47 -7.75 16.05
N THR A 84 17.87 -9.01 15.86
CA THR A 84 17.57 -9.80 14.66
C THR A 84 16.09 -10.20 14.61
N ALA A 85 15.47 -10.42 15.78
CA ALA A 85 14.04 -10.71 15.89
C ALA A 85 13.17 -9.51 15.50
N LEU A 86 13.70 -8.28 15.58
CA LEU A 86 12.99 -7.04 15.24
C LEU A 86 13.16 -6.60 13.78
N THR A 87 14.14 -7.13 13.03
CA THR A 87 14.33 -6.80 11.61
C THR A 87 13.06 -6.96 10.77
N PRO A 88 12.30 -8.08 10.89
CA PRO A 88 11.01 -8.24 10.20
C PRO A 88 10.00 -7.11 10.42
N ILE A 89 10.02 -6.46 11.59
CA ILE A 89 9.11 -5.35 11.90
C ILE A 89 9.51 -4.11 11.09
N ARG A 90 10.81 -3.79 11.05
CA ARG A 90 11.35 -2.67 10.27
C ARG A 90 11.08 -2.88 8.78
N ASP A 91 11.35 -4.10 8.31
CA ASP A 91 11.11 -4.51 6.93
C ASP A 91 9.64 -4.39 6.56
N ALA A 92 8.73 -4.84 7.42
CA ALA A 92 7.28 -4.74 7.16
C ALA A 92 6.80 -3.29 7.07
N VAL A 93 7.25 -2.41 7.98
CA VAL A 93 6.90 -0.98 7.93
C VAL A 93 7.46 -0.32 6.66
N ALA A 94 8.69 -0.66 6.26
CA ALA A 94 9.26 -0.21 5.00
C ALA A 94 8.51 -0.75 3.77
N GLY A 95 7.95 -1.96 3.86
CA GLY A 95 7.13 -2.56 2.81
C GLY A 95 5.80 -1.83 2.66
N LEU A 96 5.16 -1.46 3.77
CA LEU A 96 3.95 -0.65 3.79
C LEU A 96 4.20 0.75 3.20
N ASP A 97 5.27 1.43 3.64
CA ASP A 97 5.69 2.73 3.10
C ASP A 97 5.90 2.67 1.58
N ALA A 98 6.62 1.66 1.09
CA ALA A 98 6.84 1.45 -0.34
C ALA A 98 5.54 1.19 -1.13
N ALA A 99 4.57 0.49 -0.56
CA ALA A 99 3.28 0.25 -1.22
C ALA A 99 2.46 1.54 -1.33
N LEU A 100 2.50 2.40 -0.31
CA LEU A 100 1.82 3.70 -0.33
C LEU A 100 2.52 4.68 -1.27
N ALA A 101 3.85 4.65 -1.36
CA ALA A 101 4.58 5.38 -2.39
C ALA A 101 4.11 4.95 -3.79
N GLN A 102 4.05 3.65 -4.05
CA GLN A 102 3.58 3.13 -5.34
C GLN A 102 2.13 3.52 -5.65
N PHE A 103 1.27 3.64 -4.63
CA PHE A 103 -0.07 4.19 -4.80
C PHE A 103 -0.06 5.67 -5.22
N ALA A 104 0.78 6.49 -4.60
CA ALA A 104 0.94 7.89 -4.97
C ALA A 104 1.51 8.03 -6.39
N GLU A 105 2.45 7.17 -6.79
CA GLU A 105 2.99 7.11 -8.15
C GLU A 105 1.90 6.73 -9.17
N ALA A 106 1.13 5.69 -8.89
CA ALA A 106 0.03 5.29 -9.76
C ALA A 106 -1.02 6.40 -9.89
N SER A 107 -1.24 7.18 -8.83
CA SER A 107 -2.14 8.34 -8.88
C SER A 107 -1.65 9.43 -9.82
N LYS A 108 -0.34 9.70 -9.82
CA LYS A 108 0.31 10.63 -10.76
C LYS A 108 0.19 10.13 -12.20
N LEU A 109 0.57 8.88 -12.45
CA LEU A 109 0.57 8.30 -13.79
C LEU A 109 -0.84 8.23 -14.40
N ALA A 110 -1.85 7.87 -13.60
CA ALA A 110 -3.25 7.88 -14.05
C ALA A 110 -3.71 9.27 -14.50
N LEU A 111 -3.25 10.32 -13.81
CA LEU A 111 -3.53 11.70 -14.19
C LEU A 111 -2.80 12.10 -15.47
N GLU A 112 -1.51 11.78 -15.59
CA GLU A 112 -0.69 12.07 -16.78
C GLU A 112 -1.22 11.34 -18.03
N GLU A 113 -1.63 10.08 -17.90
CA GLU A 113 -2.22 9.32 -19.00
C GLU A 113 -3.54 9.90 -19.47
N ALA A 114 -4.40 10.33 -18.55
CA ALA A 114 -5.67 10.95 -18.91
C ALA A 114 -5.44 12.28 -19.63
N ALA A 115 -4.55 13.12 -19.11
CA ALA A 115 -4.15 14.39 -19.74
C ALA A 115 -3.60 14.15 -21.16
N GLY A 116 -2.70 13.17 -21.32
CA GLY A 116 -2.11 12.80 -22.62
C GLY A 116 -3.14 12.25 -23.62
N ARG A 117 -4.23 11.63 -23.15
CA ARG A 117 -5.34 11.14 -23.98
C ARG A 117 -6.43 12.20 -24.22
N ALA A 118 -6.21 13.45 -23.82
CA ALA A 118 -7.20 14.52 -23.80
C ALA A 118 -8.50 14.17 -23.04
N GLN A 119 -8.41 13.17 -22.14
CA GLN A 119 -9.47 12.85 -21.20
C GLN A 119 -9.41 13.85 -20.05
N LYS A 120 -10.57 14.29 -19.58
CA LYS A 120 -10.64 15.30 -18.51
C LYS A 120 -11.46 14.77 -17.35
N PHE A 121 -10.93 14.97 -16.15
CA PHE A 121 -11.62 14.75 -14.89
C PHE A 121 -12.32 16.04 -14.46
N SER A 122 -13.33 15.94 -13.61
CA SER A 122 -13.90 17.14 -13.01
C SER A 122 -12.91 17.81 -12.05
N ASN A 123 -13.00 19.14 -11.91
CA ASN A 123 -12.23 19.87 -10.89
C ASN A 123 -12.51 19.34 -9.47
N GLU A 124 -13.74 18.87 -9.23
CA GLU A 124 -14.13 18.28 -7.95
C GLU A 124 -13.37 16.98 -7.67
N GLU A 125 -13.29 16.07 -8.66
CA GLU A 125 -12.53 14.82 -8.54
C GLU A 125 -11.03 15.06 -8.35
N LEU A 126 -10.45 16.00 -9.10
CA LEU A 126 -9.04 16.36 -8.94
C LEU A 126 -8.75 16.94 -7.55
N THR A 127 -9.62 17.84 -7.07
CA THR A 127 -9.48 18.45 -5.73
C THR A 127 -9.64 17.41 -4.63
N ARG A 128 -10.61 16.49 -4.78
CA ARG A 128 -10.85 15.41 -3.82
C ARG A 128 -9.65 14.46 -3.75
N ALA A 129 -9.19 13.95 -4.90
CA ALA A 129 -8.06 13.04 -4.96
C ALA A 129 -6.77 13.68 -4.44
N ARG A 130 -6.53 14.98 -4.72
CA ARG A 130 -5.42 15.73 -4.14
C ARG A 130 -5.50 15.76 -2.61
N GLY A 131 -6.66 16.09 -2.03
CA GLY A 131 -6.84 16.14 -0.58
C GLY A 131 -6.68 14.77 0.10
N GLU A 132 -7.10 13.70 -0.57
CA GLU A 132 -6.85 12.33 -0.12
C GLU A 132 -5.36 12.02 -0.09
N LEU A 133 -4.62 12.34 -1.17
CA LEU A 133 -3.17 12.16 -1.27
C LEU A 133 -2.39 12.94 -0.21
N GLU A 134 -2.76 14.20 0.06
CA GLU A 134 -2.18 15.03 1.13
C GLU A 134 -2.30 14.38 2.52
N SER A 135 -3.29 13.50 2.71
CA SER A 135 -3.55 12.84 3.99
C SER A 135 -2.83 11.50 4.17
N VAL A 136 -2.25 10.92 3.10
CA VAL A 136 -1.73 9.54 3.12
C VAL A 136 -0.53 9.37 4.05
N GLU A 137 0.47 10.25 3.97
CA GLU A 137 1.67 10.15 4.82
C GLU A 137 1.33 10.33 6.30
N ASN A 138 0.48 11.32 6.63
CA ASN A 138 0.04 11.52 8.00
C ASN A 138 -0.70 10.29 8.54
N LEU A 139 -1.60 9.71 7.74
CA LEU A 139 -2.32 8.51 8.11
C LEU A 139 -1.38 7.30 8.32
N PHE A 140 -0.35 7.16 7.49
CA PHE A 140 0.69 6.15 7.68
C PHE A 140 1.42 6.32 9.01
N LEU A 141 1.92 7.53 9.30
CA LEU A 141 2.63 7.81 10.54
C LEU A 141 1.74 7.63 11.78
N GLU A 142 0.48 8.08 11.71
CA GLU A 142 -0.51 7.88 12.77
C GLU A 142 -0.79 6.40 13.03
N THR A 143 -0.92 5.60 11.98
CA THR A 143 -1.19 4.16 12.12
C THR A 143 -0.02 3.43 12.76
N VAL A 144 1.21 3.70 12.29
CA VAL A 144 2.42 3.11 12.91
C VAL A 144 2.55 3.56 14.37
N GLN A 145 2.27 4.84 14.65
CA GLN A 145 2.30 5.39 16.01
C GLN A 145 1.25 4.74 16.92
N ALA A 146 0.02 4.52 16.43
CA ALA A 146 -1.03 3.84 17.18
C ALA A 146 -0.66 2.39 17.50
N SER A 147 -0.08 1.68 16.54
CA SER A 147 0.44 0.32 16.75
C SER A 147 1.61 0.28 17.74
N ALA A 148 2.47 1.30 17.75
CA ALA A 148 3.51 1.43 18.76
C ALA A 148 2.93 1.54 20.17
N SER A 149 1.83 2.27 20.35
CA SER A 149 1.21 2.50 21.66
C SER A 149 0.50 1.28 22.25
N THR A 150 0.11 0.30 21.42
CA THR A 150 -0.57 -0.93 21.87
C THR A 150 0.36 -2.15 21.93
N ALA A 151 1.56 -2.07 21.35
CA ALA A 151 2.50 -3.17 21.29
C ALA A 151 3.25 -3.40 22.61
N GLN A 152 3.80 -4.62 22.76
CA GLN A 152 4.74 -4.93 23.85
C GLN A 152 6.01 -4.07 23.77
N LYS A 153 6.62 -3.79 24.93
CA LYS A 153 7.71 -2.81 25.11
C LYS A 153 8.74 -2.76 23.99
N VAL A 154 9.37 -3.89 23.65
CA VAL A 154 10.44 -3.93 22.65
C VAL A 154 9.97 -3.63 21.22
N VAL A 155 8.74 -4.04 20.87
CA VAL A 155 8.11 -3.74 19.58
C VAL A 155 7.68 -2.28 19.55
N SER A 156 7.10 -1.79 20.66
CA SER A 156 6.71 -0.40 20.85
C SER A 156 7.89 0.56 20.65
N GLU A 157 9.02 0.31 21.32
CA GLU A 157 10.26 1.09 21.18
C GLU A 157 10.74 1.12 19.72
N THR A 158 10.74 -0.04 19.04
CA THR A 158 11.14 -0.12 17.62
C THR A 158 10.23 0.70 16.72
N LEU A 159 8.90 0.63 16.90
CA LEU A 159 7.95 1.39 16.08
C LEU A 159 8.01 2.89 16.37
N HIS A 160 8.23 3.30 17.63
CA HIS A 160 8.47 4.69 17.99
C HIS A 160 9.73 5.25 17.33
N ASP A 161 10.82 4.48 17.34
CA ASP A 161 12.07 4.86 16.66
C ASP A 161 11.84 5.04 15.14
N LEU A 162 11.06 4.16 14.51
CA LEU A 162 10.71 4.29 13.10
C LEU A 162 9.88 5.55 12.81
N VAL A 163 8.89 5.87 13.65
CA VAL A 163 8.10 7.10 13.49
C VAL A 163 8.97 8.35 13.68
N ALA A 164 9.87 8.35 14.67
CA ALA A 164 10.80 9.45 14.88
C ALA A 164 11.75 9.63 13.69
N HIS A 165 12.30 8.52 13.19
CA HIS A 165 13.15 8.51 12.01
C HIS A 165 12.40 9.04 10.78
N ALA A 166 11.19 8.56 10.52
CA ALA A 166 10.36 8.99 9.39
C ALA A 166 10.04 10.49 9.43
N LYS A 167 9.75 11.05 10.62
CA LYS A 167 9.51 12.49 10.77
C LYS A 167 10.75 13.35 10.51
N HIS A 168 11.94 12.83 10.76
CA HIS A 168 13.19 13.58 10.59
C HIS A 168 13.81 13.42 9.20
N ASN A 169 13.80 12.19 8.67
CA ASN A 169 14.47 11.82 7.44
C ASN A 169 13.51 11.65 6.25
N GLY A 170 12.21 11.71 6.50
CA GLY A 170 11.16 11.48 5.50
C GLY A 170 10.82 10.00 5.32
N THR A 171 9.80 9.77 4.48
CA THR A 171 9.30 8.46 4.07
C THR A 171 9.38 8.32 2.54
N ALA A 172 9.34 7.09 2.04
CA ALA A 172 9.21 6.86 0.60
C ALA A 172 7.89 7.45 0.07
N VAL A 173 6.79 7.28 0.83
CA VAL A 173 5.49 7.85 0.48
C VAL A 173 5.53 9.38 0.43
N GLY A 174 6.15 10.05 1.41
CA GLY A 174 6.26 11.50 1.45
C GLY A 174 7.07 12.06 0.28
N SER A 175 8.18 11.41 -0.07
CA SER A 175 8.96 11.78 -1.26
C SER A 175 8.13 11.66 -2.54
N GLN A 176 7.40 10.56 -2.71
CA GLN A 176 6.59 10.33 -3.90
C GLN A 176 5.37 11.27 -3.96
N LEU A 177 4.74 11.55 -2.83
CA LEU A 177 3.60 12.47 -2.73
C LEU A 177 3.98 13.88 -3.16
N LYS A 178 5.18 14.36 -2.83
CA LYS A 178 5.65 15.67 -3.28
C LYS A 178 5.62 15.81 -4.81
N ASP A 179 6.10 14.79 -5.51
CA ASP A 179 6.12 14.76 -6.97
C ASP A 179 4.70 14.62 -7.54
N THR A 180 3.89 13.72 -6.96
CA THR A 180 2.50 13.49 -7.37
C THR A 180 1.65 14.76 -7.21
N LEU A 181 1.73 15.43 -6.05
CA LEU A 181 0.96 16.65 -5.77
C LEU A 181 1.35 17.82 -6.68
N ALA A 182 2.62 17.90 -7.09
CA ALA A 182 3.06 18.88 -8.08
C ALA A 182 2.35 18.68 -9.42
N THR A 183 2.24 17.43 -9.91
CA THR A 183 1.48 17.10 -11.13
C THR A 183 0.00 17.45 -10.99
N PHE A 184 -0.63 17.12 -9.85
CA PHE A 184 -2.04 17.48 -9.60
C PHE A 184 -2.28 18.99 -9.64
N ASN A 185 -1.41 19.79 -9.02
CA ASN A 185 -1.53 21.25 -9.04
C ASN A 185 -1.38 21.83 -10.45
N HIS A 186 -0.50 21.25 -11.27
CA HIS A 186 -0.35 21.64 -12.68
C HIS A 186 -1.65 21.40 -13.46
N GLU A 187 -2.23 20.21 -13.34
CA GLU A 187 -3.45 19.84 -14.08
C GLU A 187 -4.71 20.56 -13.60
N ILE A 188 -4.86 20.82 -12.30
CA ILE A 188 -5.97 21.62 -11.79
C ILE A 188 -5.92 23.04 -12.36
N THR A 189 -4.72 23.62 -12.46
CA THR A 189 -4.54 24.98 -13.02
C THR A 189 -4.80 24.99 -14.52
N SER A 190 -4.42 23.94 -15.26
CA SER A 190 -4.66 23.81 -16.71
C SER A 190 -6.15 23.59 -17.03
N ALA A 191 -6.89 22.87 -16.18
CA ALA A 191 -8.30 22.53 -16.36
C ALA A 191 -9.26 23.72 -16.16
N GLY A 192 -8.84 24.77 -15.45
CA GLY A 192 -9.65 25.93 -15.03
C GLY A 192 -10.32 26.76 -16.14
N GLN A 193 -10.06 26.48 -17.42
CA GLN A 193 -10.67 27.20 -18.55
C GLN A 193 -11.84 26.47 -19.24
N THR A 194 -12.20 25.24 -18.85
CA THR A 194 -13.27 24.49 -19.52
C THR A 194 -14.29 23.95 -18.51
N ARG A 195 -15.54 24.42 -18.59
CA ARG A 195 -16.68 23.73 -17.95
C ARG A 195 -16.88 22.40 -18.68
N LEU A 196 -16.46 21.29 -18.09
CA LEU A 196 -16.80 19.96 -18.60
C LEU A 196 -17.91 19.32 -17.77
N GLU A 197 -18.86 18.74 -18.50
CA GLU A 197 -19.73 17.67 -18.01
C GLU A 197 -18.88 16.39 -17.95
N ALA A 198 -18.58 15.92 -16.74
CA ALA A 198 -17.64 14.82 -16.50
C ALA A 198 -18.24 13.45 -16.85
N GLY A 199 -17.43 12.61 -17.51
CA GLY A 199 -17.79 11.21 -17.83
C GLY A 199 -16.87 10.15 -17.22
N LEU A 200 -15.68 10.52 -16.72
CA LEU A 200 -14.66 9.57 -16.27
C LEU A 200 -14.29 9.79 -14.82
N GLN A 201 -14.17 8.70 -14.07
CA GLN A 201 -13.75 8.72 -12.67
C GLN A 201 -12.24 8.45 -12.54
N LEU A 202 -11.50 9.42 -12.00
CA LEU A 202 -10.05 9.29 -11.76
C LEU A 202 -9.73 8.05 -10.91
N THR A 203 -10.59 7.73 -9.93
CA THR A 203 -10.47 6.55 -9.08
C THR A 203 -10.38 5.23 -9.89
N HIS A 204 -11.08 5.14 -11.03
CA HIS A 204 -10.99 3.95 -11.90
C HIS A 204 -9.63 3.85 -12.59
N ALA A 205 -9.11 4.96 -13.12
CA ALA A 205 -7.81 4.98 -13.79
C ALA A 205 -6.67 4.58 -12.84
N ILE A 206 -6.70 5.09 -11.60
CA ILE A 206 -5.73 4.71 -10.56
C ILE A 206 -5.84 3.22 -10.23
N THR A 207 -7.06 2.69 -10.20
CA THR A 207 -7.32 1.27 -9.92
C THR A 207 -6.82 0.37 -11.03
N ASP A 208 -7.05 0.72 -12.29
CA ASP A 208 -6.56 -0.02 -13.45
C ASP A 208 -5.03 -0.08 -13.47
N LEU A 209 -4.37 1.04 -13.21
CA LEU A 209 -2.91 1.08 -13.17
C LEU A 209 -2.34 0.23 -12.03
N MET A 210 -2.89 0.34 -10.83
CA MET A 210 -2.45 -0.49 -9.70
C MET A 210 -2.70 -1.98 -9.93
N ARG A 211 -3.78 -2.34 -10.63
CA ARG A 211 -4.02 -3.72 -11.06
C ARG A 211 -2.97 -4.17 -12.07
N GLN A 212 -2.53 -3.30 -12.98
CA GLN A 212 -1.42 -3.57 -13.88
C GLN A 212 -0.10 -3.76 -13.12
N VAL A 213 0.19 -2.92 -12.12
CA VAL A 213 1.40 -3.10 -11.30
C VAL A 213 1.34 -4.41 -10.50
N ALA A 214 0.19 -4.72 -9.88
CA ALA A 214 -0.01 -5.98 -9.18
C ALA A 214 0.19 -7.19 -10.10
N ALA A 215 -0.36 -7.14 -11.33
CA ALA A 215 -0.17 -8.19 -12.33
C ALA A 215 1.31 -8.34 -12.76
N GLY A 216 2.02 -7.23 -12.93
CA GLY A 216 3.46 -7.22 -13.24
C GLY A 216 4.30 -7.85 -12.12
N LEU A 217 4.01 -7.53 -10.86
CA LEU A 217 4.65 -8.13 -9.69
C LEU A 217 4.44 -9.65 -9.64
N LEU A 218 3.20 -10.12 -9.81
CA LEU A 218 2.87 -11.54 -9.80
C LEU A 218 3.56 -12.32 -10.93
N THR A 219 3.62 -11.72 -12.12
CA THR A 219 4.33 -12.30 -13.27
C THR A 219 5.83 -12.41 -12.98
N GLY A 220 6.43 -11.36 -12.42
CA GLY A 220 7.83 -11.37 -12.02
C GLY A 220 8.15 -12.39 -10.92
N ILE A 221 7.22 -12.68 -9.99
CA ILE A 221 7.40 -13.76 -9.01
C ILE A 221 7.30 -15.14 -9.68
N ALA A 222 6.34 -15.35 -10.57
CA ALA A 222 6.17 -16.62 -11.28
C ALA A 222 7.37 -16.99 -12.16
N GLU A 223 8.04 -15.99 -12.76
CA GLU A 223 9.28 -16.20 -13.52
C GLU A 223 10.47 -16.58 -12.63
N ARG A 224 10.54 -16.05 -11.39
CA ARG A 224 11.57 -16.39 -10.40
C ARG A 224 11.39 -17.77 -9.77
N VAL A 225 10.19 -18.35 -9.84
CA VAL A 225 9.83 -19.65 -9.25
C VAL A 225 9.89 -20.79 -10.26
N LYS A 226 10.14 -20.53 -11.55
CA LYS A 226 10.43 -21.61 -12.50
C LYS A 226 11.73 -22.32 -12.08
N PRO A 227 11.69 -23.62 -11.76
CA PRO A 227 12.92 -24.38 -11.51
C PRO A 227 13.77 -24.36 -12.78
N ASP A 228 15.08 -24.20 -12.60
CA ASP A 228 16.08 -24.38 -13.64
C ASP A 228 16.13 -25.86 -14.04
N ASP A 229 15.13 -26.30 -14.81
CA ASP A 229 15.05 -27.65 -15.37
C ASP A 229 15.82 -27.69 -16.69
N LYS A 230 17.10 -27.29 -16.64
CA LYS A 230 18.09 -27.51 -17.70
C LYS A 230 19.45 -27.88 -17.12
N ALA A 231 19.47 -28.85 -16.21
CA ALA A 231 20.66 -29.64 -15.96
C ALA A 231 20.42 -31.11 -16.34
N LYS A 232 21.18 -31.54 -17.36
CA LYS A 232 21.59 -32.93 -17.67
C LYS A 232 20.77 -33.67 -18.73
N LYS A 233 21.29 -33.63 -19.97
CA LYS A 233 21.29 -34.82 -20.85
C LYS A 233 22.72 -35.36 -20.99
N PRO A 234 22.88 -36.69 -21.12
CA PRO A 234 24.12 -37.41 -20.89
C PRO A 234 25.00 -37.43 -22.14
N GLY A 235 26.32 -37.37 -21.91
CA GLY A 235 27.32 -37.89 -22.82
C GLY A 235 27.90 -39.18 -22.25
#